data_AF-A0A528V9H9-F1
#
_entry.id   AF-A0A528V9H9-F1
#
_cell.length_a   1.000
_cell.length_b   1.000
_cell.length_c   1.000
_cell.angle_alpha   90.00
_cell.angle_beta   90.00
_cell.angle_gamma   90.00
#
_symmetry.space_group_name_H-M   'P 1'
#
loop_
_entity.id
_entity.type
_entity.pdbx_description
1 polymer ?
#
loop_
_entity_poly.entity_id
_entity_poly.type
_entity_poly.pdbx_seq_one_letter_code
_entity_poly.pdbx_strand_id
1 'polypeptide(L)'
;EIRSGTGVCLIGETVRQQFFGAGDPEGEIIRVNRTSCKIIGLLEPKGYTGFGQDQDNVVLMPLAAYQRRIAGNRDIDSIYVAADDRTPTTELLPRVEDILRDARRIPPDREDDFSIRDMTQIADAMA
;
A
#
# COMPACT_ATOMS: atom_id res chain seq x y z
N GLU A 1 -13.77 6.56 -8.35
CA GLU A 1 -12.59 6.74 -7.48
C GLU A 1 -11.39 7.40 -8.16
N ILE A 2 -10.82 6.83 -9.22
CA ILE A 2 -9.49 7.22 -9.74
C ILE A 2 -9.41 8.64 -10.36
N ARG A 3 -10.55 9.26 -10.74
CA ARG A 3 -10.56 10.49 -11.56
C ARG A 3 -10.48 11.82 -10.80
N SER A 4 -10.92 11.92 -9.56
CA SER A 4 -11.04 13.24 -8.90
C SER A 4 -9.85 13.63 -8.03
N GLY A 5 -8.94 12.70 -7.70
CA GLY A 5 -7.85 12.97 -6.76
C GLY A 5 -8.36 13.63 -5.48
N THR A 6 -9.57 13.26 -5.02
CA THR A 6 -10.18 13.84 -3.83
C THR A 6 -9.24 13.58 -2.66
N GLY A 7 -8.96 14.62 -1.88
CA GLY A 7 -8.14 14.50 -0.67
C GLY A 7 -8.96 13.80 0.41
N VAL A 8 -9.11 12.48 0.31
CA VAL A 8 -9.72 11.63 1.32
C VAL A 8 -8.71 10.61 1.83
N CYS A 9 -8.85 10.19 3.08
CA CYS A 9 -8.00 9.19 3.71
C CYS A 9 -8.77 8.29 4.66
N LEU A 10 -8.20 7.11 4.84
CA LEU A 10 -8.44 6.24 5.99
C LEU A 10 -7.24 6.36 6.93
N ILE A 11 -7.47 6.31 8.22
CA ILE A 11 -6.40 6.38 9.23
C ILE A 11 -6.39 5.10 10.07
N GLY A 12 -5.23 4.73 10.59
CA GLY A 12 -5.13 3.66 11.59
C GLY A 12 -5.40 4.15 13.02
N GLU A 13 -5.55 3.21 13.94
CA GLU A 13 -5.95 3.46 15.32
C GLU A 13 -4.96 4.33 16.09
N THR A 14 -3.64 4.17 15.90
CA THR A 14 -2.65 5.02 16.55
C THR A 14 -2.79 6.48 16.12
N VAL A 15 -3.01 6.74 14.83
CA VAL A 15 -3.21 8.11 14.31
C VAL A 15 -4.48 8.72 14.92
N ARG A 16 -5.56 7.93 15.03
CA ARG A 16 -6.81 8.37 15.66
C ARG A 16 -6.58 8.77 17.12
N GLN A 17 -5.91 7.92 17.90
CA GLN A 17 -5.63 8.19 19.32
C GLN A 17 -4.78 9.45 19.51
N GLN A 18 -3.77 9.66 18.67
CA GLN A 18 -2.87 10.81 18.78
C GLN A 18 -3.55 12.14 18.43
N PHE A 19 -4.41 12.17 17.42
CA PHE A 19 -5.03 13.41 16.93
C PHE A 19 -6.39 13.70 17.58
N PHE A 20 -7.15 12.66 17.93
CA PHE A 20 -8.55 12.77 18.34
C PHE A 20 -8.84 12.14 19.71
N GLY A 21 -7.89 11.40 20.31
CA GLY A 21 -8.06 10.79 21.63
C GLY A 21 -9.17 9.74 21.62
N ALA A 22 -10.29 10.00 22.31
CA ALA A 22 -11.49 9.18 22.29
C ALA A 22 -12.59 9.71 21.33
N GLY A 23 -12.30 10.79 20.61
CA GLY A 23 -13.22 11.40 19.65
C GLY A 23 -13.34 10.62 18.34
N ASP A 24 -14.42 10.91 17.62
CA ASP A 24 -14.70 10.38 16.29
C ASP A 24 -13.90 11.17 15.23
N PRO A 25 -12.99 10.52 14.48
CA PRO A 25 -12.23 11.18 13.44
C PRO A 25 -13.01 11.35 12.12
N GLU A 26 -14.17 10.69 11.95
CA GLU A 26 -14.86 10.67 10.67
C GLU A 26 -15.40 12.06 10.27
N GLY A 27 -15.15 12.47 9.03
CA GLY A 27 -15.57 13.77 8.51
C GLY A 27 -14.58 14.90 8.78
N GLU A 28 -13.67 14.73 9.73
CA GLU A 28 -12.63 15.70 10.07
C GLU A 28 -11.55 15.80 8.99
N ILE A 29 -10.81 16.91 8.99
CA ILE A 29 -9.75 17.18 8.02
C ILE A 29 -8.40 17.22 8.73
N ILE A 30 -7.49 16.33 8.32
CA ILE A 30 -6.09 16.34 8.74
C ILE A 30 -5.18 16.82 7.61
N ARG A 31 -3.99 17.31 7.97
CA ARG A 31 -2.99 17.72 7.00
C ARG A 31 -1.88 16.68 6.92
N VAL A 32 -1.78 16.03 5.75
CA VAL A 32 -0.71 15.07 5.44
C VAL A 32 0.31 15.80 4.57
N ASN A 33 1.50 16.05 5.13
CA ASN A 33 2.53 16.90 4.52
C ASN A 33 1.98 18.31 4.19
N ARG A 34 1.78 18.62 2.90
CA ARG A 34 1.22 19.90 2.41
C ARG A 34 -0.23 19.80 1.94
N THR A 35 -0.86 18.64 2.09
CA THR A 35 -2.19 18.35 1.52
C THR A 35 -3.22 18.15 2.62
N SER A 36 -4.37 18.81 2.47
CA SER A 36 -5.56 18.54 3.30
C SER A 36 -6.24 17.24 2.87
N CYS A 37 -6.57 16.41 3.86
CA CYS A 37 -7.15 15.10 3.69
C CYS A 37 -8.35 14.93 4.63
N LYS A 38 -9.54 14.71 4.06
CA LYS A 38 -10.77 14.43 4.80
C LYS A 38 -10.81 12.96 5.18
N ILE A 39 -10.99 12.69 6.47
CA ILE A 39 -11.10 11.33 6.98
C ILE A 39 -12.48 10.79 6.64
N ILE A 40 -12.52 9.62 6.01
CA ILE A 40 -13.77 8.94 5.62
C ILE A 40 -13.93 7.57 6.31
N GLY A 41 -13.02 7.23 7.22
CA GLY A 41 -13.09 5.99 7.96
C GLY A 41 -11.80 5.67 8.74
N LEU A 42 -11.95 4.69 9.62
CA LEU A 42 -10.90 4.16 10.48
C LEU A 42 -10.61 2.71 10.05
N LEU A 43 -9.33 2.35 10.00
CA LEU A 43 -8.91 0.97 9.74
C LEU A 43 -9.09 0.13 11.00
N GLU A 44 -9.42 -1.15 10.80
CA GLU A 44 -9.46 -2.11 11.90
C GLU A 44 -8.06 -2.24 12.53
N PRO A 45 -7.94 -2.14 13.88
CA PRO A 45 -6.65 -2.17 14.55
C PRO A 45 -5.98 -3.53 14.38
N LYS A 46 -4.73 -3.49 13.94
CA LYS A 46 -3.85 -4.67 13.82
C LYS A 46 -2.84 -4.74 14.97
N GLY A 47 -2.61 -3.65 15.69
CA GLY A 47 -1.62 -3.54 16.74
C GLY A 47 -0.18 -3.55 16.24
N TYR A 48 0.75 -3.84 17.16
CA TYR A 48 2.18 -3.87 16.88
C TYR A 48 2.59 -5.24 16.33
N THR A 49 3.46 -5.27 15.31
CA THR A 49 4.13 -6.52 14.94
C THR A 49 5.08 -6.96 16.05
N GLY A 50 5.44 -8.26 16.08
CA GLY A 50 6.43 -8.81 17.01
C GLY A 50 7.82 -8.15 16.93
N PHE A 51 8.09 -7.35 15.89
CA PHE A 51 9.31 -6.54 15.72
C PHE A 51 9.16 -5.08 16.17
N GLY A 52 8.08 -4.73 16.87
CA GLY A 52 7.86 -3.40 17.44
C GLY A 52 7.41 -2.34 16.43
N GLN A 53 7.02 -2.75 15.22
CA GLN A 53 6.48 -1.83 14.23
C GLN A 53 4.98 -1.63 14.45
N ASP A 54 4.57 -0.39 14.67
CA ASP A 54 3.16 -0.02 14.79
C ASP A 54 2.47 -0.09 13.42
N GLN A 55 1.59 -1.08 13.22
CA GLN A 55 0.85 -1.22 11.97
C GLN A 55 -0.35 -0.27 11.87
N ASP A 56 -0.71 0.38 12.98
CA ASP A 56 -1.84 1.29 13.10
C ASP A 56 -1.40 2.77 12.98
N ASN A 57 -0.09 3.05 12.93
CA ASN A 57 0.44 4.37 12.60
C ASN A 57 0.54 4.58 11.08
N VAL A 58 -0.61 4.56 10.41
CA VAL A 58 -0.71 4.63 8.94
C VAL A 58 -1.84 5.57 8.51
N VAL A 59 -1.64 6.22 7.35
CA VAL A 59 -2.67 6.98 6.64
C VAL A 59 -2.75 6.45 5.21
N LEU A 60 -3.89 5.89 4.83
CA LEU A 60 -4.15 5.40 3.48
C LEU A 60 -4.87 6.47 2.68
N MET A 61 -4.37 6.73 1.48
CA MET A 61 -4.93 7.67 0.53
C MET A 61 -5.04 7.01 -0.86
N PRO A 62 -5.96 7.46 -1.72
CA PRO A 62 -5.99 7.01 -3.10
C PRO A 62 -4.66 7.27 -3.80
N LEU A 63 -4.13 6.25 -4.51
CA LEU A 63 -2.82 6.31 -5.18
C LEU A 63 -2.66 7.55 -6.06
N ALA A 64 -3.68 7.87 -6.86
CA ALA A 64 -3.66 9.04 -7.73
C ALA A 64 -3.56 10.38 -6.96
N ALA A 65 -4.14 10.47 -5.75
CA ALA A 65 -4.04 11.64 -4.91
C ALA A 65 -2.64 11.76 -4.28
N TYR A 66 -2.08 10.64 -3.80
CA TYR A 66 -0.73 10.57 -3.25
C TYR A 66 0.33 10.93 -4.29
N GLN A 67 0.31 10.29 -5.46
CA GLN A 67 1.27 10.54 -6.54
C GLN A 67 1.25 12.00 -6.99
N ARG A 68 0.06 12.59 -7.13
CA ARG A 68 -0.09 13.97 -7.62
C ARG A 68 0.28 15.03 -6.58
N ARG A 69 -0.03 14.81 -5.30
CA ARG A 69 0.05 15.87 -4.27
C ARG A 69 1.19 15.70 -3.27
N ILE A 70 1.76 14.50 -3.17
CA ILE A 70 2.78 14.16 -2.17
C ILE A 70 4.06 13.65 -2.84
N ALA A 71 4.01 12.55 -3.60
CA ALA A 71 5.21 11.95 -4.18
C ALA A 71 5.80 12.78 -5.33
N GLY A 72 4.94 13.32 -6.20
CA GLY A 72 5.38 14.06 -7.40
C GLY A 72 5.92 13.17 -8.53
N ASN A 73 5.88 11.84 -8.37
CA ASN A 73 6.25 10.85 -9.38
C ASN A 73 5.17 9.75 -9.46
N ARG A 74 5.39 8.76 -10.33
CA ARG A 74 4.50 7.59 -10.49
C ARG A 74 5.14 6.29 -10.02
N ASP A 75 6.20 6.39 -9.22
CA ASP A 75 6.92 5.23 -8.75
C ASP A 75 6.05 4.47 -7.73
N ILE A 76 6.22 3.15 -7.70
CA ILE A 76 5.48 2.24 -6.84
C ILE A 76 6.51 1.34 -6.15
N ASP A 77 6.56 1.40 -4.82
CA ASP A 77 7.53 0.64 -4.04
C ASP A 77 7.19 -0.86 -4.00
N SER A 78 5.90 -1.18 -3.88
CA SER A 78 5.41 -2.55 -3.72
C SER A 78 4.06 -2.74 -4.40
N ILE A 79 3.87 -3.91 -5.03
CA ILE A 79 2.60 -4.34 -5.60
C ILE A 79 2.25 -5.68 -4.97
N TYR A 80 1.06 -5.76 -4.37
CA TYR A 80 0.52 -7.02 -3.86
C TYR A 80 -0.42 -7.60 -4.91
N VAL A 81 -0.17 -8.86 -5.29
CA VAL A 81 -0.97 -9.59 -6.28
C VAL A 81 -1.60 -10.78 -5.57
N ALA A 82 -2.92 -10.87 -5.64
CA ALA A 82 -3.66 -12.04 -5.18
C ALA A 82 -3.93 -12.97 -6.37
N ALA A 83 -3.55 -14.24 -6.24
CA ALA A 83 -3.86 -15.28 -7.21
C ALA A 83 -5.25 -15.88 -6.94
N ASP A 84 -5.93 -16.39 -7.97
CA ASP A 84 -7.05 -17.31 -7.77
C ASP A 84 -6.51 -18.63 -7.20
N ASP A 85 -7.24 -19.24 -6.26
CA ASP A 85 -6.82 -20.47 -5.55
C ASP A 85 -6.45 -21.63 -6.50
N ARG A 86 -6.97 -21.62 -7.72
CA ARG A 86 -6.70 -22.67 -8.73
C ARG A 86 -5.43 -22.42 -9.54
N THR A 87 -4.79 -21.25 -9.40
CA THR A 87 -3.59 -20.88 -10.14
C THR A 87 -2.37 -21.06 -9.27
N PRO A 88 -1.52 -22.08 -9.50
CA PRO A 88 -0.32 -22.26 -8.71
C PRO A 88 0.63 -21.07 -8.93
N THR A 89 1.29 -20.62 -7.86
CA THR A 89 2.22 -19.49 -7.92
C THR A 89 3.38 -19.74 -8.88
N THR A 90 3.77 -21.00 -9.08
CA THR A 90 4.79 -21.40 -10.07
C THR A 90 4.41 -21.07 -11.51
N GLU A 91 3.11 -21.01 -11.85
CA GLU A 91 2.64 -20.56 -13.17
C GLU A 91 2.47 -19.04 -13.23
N LEU A 92 2.09 -18.42 -12.11
CA LEU A 92 1.84 -16.98 -12.05
C LEU A 92 3.14 -16.16 -12.08
N LEU A 93 4.17 -16.59 -11.36
CA LEU A 93 5.41 -15.84 -11.17
C LEU A 93 6.09 -15.46 -12.50
N PRO A 94 6.33 -16.38 -13.46
CA PRO A 94 6.96 -16.03 -14.73
C PRO A 94 6.12 -15.04 -15.54
N ARG A 95 4.79 -15.18 -15.51
CA ARG A 95 3.89 -14.26 -16.23
C ARG A 95 3.92 -12.85 -15.66
N VAL A 96 3.98 -12.72 -14.32
CA VAL A 96 4.10 -11.42 -13.67
C VAL A 96 5.45 -10.79 -13.98
N GLU A 97 6.53 -11.59 -13.99
CA GLU A 97 7.86 -11.15 -14.39
C GLU A 97 7.87 -10.59 -15.82
N ASP A 98 7.33 -11.34 -16.79
CA ASP A 98 7.25 -10.91 -18.19
C ASP A 98 6.48 -9.58 -18.35
N ILE A 99 5.34 -9.45 -17.66
CA ILE A 99 4.53 -8.23 -17.68
C ILE A 99 5.30 -7.05 -17.09
N LEU A 100 6.03 -7.25 -15.99
CA LEU A 100 6.82 -6.20 -15.36
C LEU A 100 8.01 -5.80 -16.23
N ARG A 101 8.72 -6.75 -16.85
CA ARG A 101 9.81 -6.48 -17.79
C ARG A 101 9.33 -5.70 -19.01
N ASP A 102 8.18 -6.04 -19.58
CA ASP A 102 7.58 -5.30 -20.69
C ASP A 102 7.15 -3.89 -20.27
N ALA A 103 6.42 -3.77 -19.16
CA ALA A 103 5.97 -2.47 -18.64
C ALA A 103 7.14 -1.52 -18.33
N ARG A 104 8.27 -2.07 -17.87
CA ARG A 104 9.51 -1.35 -17.56
C ARG A 104 10.48 -1.25 -18.73
N ARG A 105 10.17 -1.88 -19.86
CA ARG A 105 11.00 -1.93 -21.09
C ARG A 105 12.42 -2.47 -20.82
N ILE A 106 12.51 -3.54 -20.06
CA ILE A 106 13.77 -4.22 -19.74
C ILE A 106 14.09 -5.22 -20.87
N PRO A 107 15.20 -5.04 -21.60
CA PRO A 107 15.57 -5.96 -22.68
C PRO A 107 16.06 -7.31 -22.11
N PRO A 108 16.08 -8.40 -22.90
CA PRO A 108 16.39 -9.75 -22.42
C PRO A 108 17.80 -9.93 -21.80
N ASP A 109 18.74 -9.06 -22.17
CA ASP A 109 20.14 -9.08 -21.73
C ASP A 109 20.39 -8.26 -20.45
N ARG A 110 19.37 -7.60 -19.92
CA ARG A 110 19.46 -6.79 -18.70
C ARG A 110 18.84 -7.52 -17.51
N GLU A 111 19.50 -7.40 -16.36
CA GLU A 111 19.00 -7.86 -15.07
C GLU A 111 17.77 -7.04 -14.62
N ASP A 112 16.88 -7.66 -13.85
CA ASP A 112 15.68 -7.00 -13.33
C ASP A 112 16.02 -5.94 -12.28
N ASP A 113 15.26 -4.84 -12.30
CA ASP A 113 15.33 -3.77 -11.30
C ASP A 113 14.23 -3.92 -10.22
N PHE A 114 13.57 -5.07 -10.17
CA PHE A 114 12.51 -5.42 -9.23
C PHE A 114 12.73 -6.82 -8.66
N SER A 115 12.02 -7.15 -7.59
CA SER A 115 12.01 -8.50 -7.02
C SER A 115 10.59 -8.97 -6.79
N ILE A 116 10.29 -10.21 -7.16
CA ILE A 116 9.00 -10.85 -6.90
C ILE A 116 9.21 -11.86 -5.77
N ARG A 117 8.37 -11.78 -4.73
CA ARG A 117 8.42 -12.69 -3.58
C ARG A 117 7.07 -13.36 -3.40
N ASP A 118 7.10 -14.67 -3.26
CA ASP A 118 5.92 -15.45 -2.89
C ASP A 118 5.72 -15.38 -1.37
N MET A 119 4.59 -14.84 -0.92
CA MET A 119 4.30 -14.73 0.51
C MET A 119 4.01 -16.07 1.17
N THR A 120 3.73 -17.15 0.42
CA THR A 120 3.65 -18.51 0.99
C THR A 120 4.99 -18.94 1.57
N GLN A 121 6.10 -18.62 0.89
CA GLN A 121 7.45 -18.93 1.37
C GLN A 121 7.81 -18.13 2.63
N ILE A 122 7.25 -16.93 2.80
CA ILE A 122 7.45 -16.11 4.00
C ILE A 122 6.60 -16.63 5.17
N ALA A 123 5.37 -17.07 4.90
CA ALA A 123 4.49 -17.67 5.91
C ALA A 123 5.06 -18.99 6.45
N ASP A 124 5.58 -19.85 5.58
CA ASP A 124 6.21 -21.12 5.98
C ASP A 124 7.50 -20.92 6.77
N ALA A 125 8.26 -19.86 6.50
CA ALA A 125 9.48 -19.54 7.24
C ALA A 125 9.22 -18.94 8.63
N MET A 126 8.00 -18.52 8.92
CA MET A 126 7.57 -17.98 10.23
C MET A 126 6.72 -18.96 11.04
N ALA A 127 6.40 -20.14 10.49
CA ALA A 127 5.71 -21.24 11.17
C ALA A 127 6.71 -22.17 11.87
#